data_AF-A0A3M1ZW92-F1
#
_entry.id   AF-A0A3M1ZW92-F1
#
_cell.length_a   1.000
_cell.length_b   1.000
_cell.length_c   1.000
_cell.angle_alpha   90.00
_cell.angle_beta   90.00
_cell.angle_gamma   90.00
#
_symmetry.space_group_name_H-M   'P 1'
#
loop_
_entity.id
_entity.type
_entity.pdbx_description
1 polymer ?
#
loop_
_entity_poly.entity_id
_entity_poly.type
_entity_poly.pdbx_seq_one_letter_code
_entity_poly.pdbx_strand_id
1 'polypeptide(L)'
;MRIFVTMLALLLSAAPAWSNPIAGPSIEERSDVLRTQLKGQSDYHAHLARELATIAEAEKAQHDIRVAKIFMEMAEHEATKSGGEQ
;
A
#
# COMPACT_ATOMS: atom_id res chain seq x y z
N MET A 1 -47.12 -0.23 22.09
CA MET A 1 -46.03 0.72 21.80
C MET A 1 -44.70 0.24 22.42
N ARG A 2 -44.23 -0.95 22.02
CA ARG A 2 -42.96 -1.55 22.51
C ARG A 2 -42.18 -2.21 21.37
N ILE A 3 -42.91 -2.77 20.39
CA ILE A 3 -42.35 -3.40 19.18
C ILE A 3 -41.70 -2.38 18.23
N PHE A 4 -42.23 -1.14 18.16
CA PHE A 4 -41.66 -0.08 17.31
C PHE A 4 -40.29 0.40 17.80
N VAL A 5 -40.03 0.37 19.11
CA VAL A 5 -38.75 0.80 19.69
C VAL A 5 -37.65 -0.23 19.43
N THR A 6 -38.00 -1.53 19.43
CA THR A 6 -37.04 -2.61 19.16
C THR A 6 -36.59 -2.67 17.70
N MET A 7 -37.39 -2.20 16.75
CA MET A 7 -37.04 -2.27 15.32
C MET A 7 -36.09 -1.14 14.89
N LEU A 8 -36.18 0.04 15.54
CA LEU A 8 -35.25 1.16 15.30
C LEU A 8 -33.85 0.85 15.85
N ALA A 9 -33.75 0.10 16.95
CA ALA A 9 -32.47 -0.28 17.55
C ALA A 9 -31.66 -1.25 16.67
N LEU A 10 -32.32 -2.07 15.83
CA LEU A 10 -31.65 -3.05 14.98
C LEU A 10 -31.06 -2.44 13.69
N LEU A 11 -31.51 -1.25 13.29
CA LEU A 11 -31.01 -0.53 12.12
C LEU A 11 -29.78 0.33 12.42
N LEU A 12 -29.51 0.65 13.69
CA LEU A 12 -28.33 1.41 14.10
C LEU A 12 -27.07 0.55 14.35
N SER A 13 -27.19 -0.78 14.35
CA SER A 13 -26.03 -1.68 14.53
C SER A 13 -25.28 -2.01 13.23
N ALA A 14 -25.75 -1.49 12.09
CA ALA A 14 -25.00 -1.55 10.83
C ALA A 14 -23.99 -0.39 10.73
N ALA A 15 -23.18 -0.19 11.77
CA ALA A 15 -21.95 0.56 11.60
C ALA A 15 -21.09 -0.21 10.60
N PRO A 16 -20.55 0.43 9.55
CA PRO A 16 -19.60 -0.26 8.68
C PRO A 16 -18.46 -0.74 9.58
N ALA A 17 -18.19 -2.03 9.60
CA ALA A 17 -17.04 -2.58 10.28
C ALA A 17 -15.82 -1.82 9.76
N TRP A 18 -15.28 -0.93 10.59
CA TRP A 18 -14.13 -0.13 10.24
C TRP A 18 -13.02 -1.07 9.80
N SER A 19 -12.51 -0.78 8.61
CA SER A 19 -11.36 -1.39 7.98
C SER A 19 -10.32 -1.76 9.02
N ASN A 20 -10.12 -3.05 9.18
CA ASN A 20 -9.07 -3.63 10.00
C ASN A 20 -7.71 -3.04 9.53
N PRO A 21 -7.00 -2.22 10.32
CA PRO A 21 -5.69 -1.68 9.91
C PRO A 21 -4.58 -2.71 10.12
N ILE A 22 -4.89 -4.01 9.98
CA ILE A 22 -3.93 -5.11 10.15
C ILE A 22 -3.13 -5.35 8.86
N ALA A 23 -3.55 -4.76 7.74
CA ALA A 23 -2.71 -4.68 6.56
C ALA A 23 -1.77 -3.48 6.71
N GLY A 24 -0.45 -3.72 6.76
CA GLY A 24 0.54 -2.66 6.57
C GLY A 24 0.34 -1.90 5.25
N PRO A 25 1.14 -0.85 4.99
CA PRO A 25 0.91 0.04 3.85
C PRO A 25 0.81 -0.74 2.53
N SER A 26 -0.15 -0.33 1.71
CA SER A 26 -0.41 -0.97 0.42
C SER A 26 0.79 -0.81 -0.54
N ILE A 27 0.85 -1.62 -1.61
CA ILE A 27 1.92 -1.49 -2.61
C ILE A 27 1.88 -0.09 -3.24
N GLU A 28 0.70 0.46 -3.52
CA GLU A 28 0.54 1.81 -4.07
C GLU A 28 1.04 2.87 -3.11
N GLU A 29 0.68 2.76 -1.83
CA GLU A 29 1.15 3.69 -0.80
C GLU A 29 2.67 3.65 -0.65
N ARG A 30 3.26 2.44 -0.66
CA ARG A 30 4.72 2.24 -0.64
C ARG A 30 5.39 2.80 -1.89
N SER A 31 4.80 2.60 -3.07
CA SER A 31 5.27 3.20 -4.33
C SER A 31 5.28 4.73 -4.27
N ASP A 32 4.24 5.35 -3.72
CA ASP A 32 4.15 6.81 -3.67
C ASP A 32 5.15 7.42 -2.67
N VAL A 33 5.37 6.75 -1.54
CA VAL A 33 6.45 7.08 -0.61
C VAL A 33 7.81 6.97 -1.31
N LEU A 34 8.06 5.87 -2.02
CA LEU A 34 9.31 5.62 -2.72
C LEU A 34 9.54 6.64 -3.85
N ARG A 35 8.50 7.00 -4.62
CA ARG A 35 8.56 8.08 -5.62
C ARG A 35 8.95 9.43 -4.99
N THR A 36 8.46 9.69 -3.79
CA THR A 36 8.77 10.91 -3.04
C THR A 36 10.21 10.90 -2.53
N GLN A 37 10.66 9.80 -1.92
CA GLN A 37 12.03 9.62 -1.43
C GLN A 37 13.07 9.76 -2.56
N LEU A 38 12.77 9.18 -3.72
CA LEU A 38 13.66 9.21 -4.88
C LEU A 38 13.58 10.51 -5.69
N LYS A 39 12.78 11.49 -5.27
CA LYS A 39 12.58 12.70 -6.08
C LYS A 39 13.88 13.48 -6.21
N GLY A 40 14.31 13.70 -7.46
CA GLY A 40 15.57 14.39 -7.75
C GLY A 40 16.82 13.50 -7.71
N GLN A 41 16.70 12.21 -7.36
CA GLN A 41 17.79 11.25 -7.46
C GLN A 41 17.85 10.65 -8.87
N SER A 42 19.04 10.56 -9.44
CA SER A 42 19.24 10.10 -10.83
C SER A 42 20.32 9.03 -10.96
N ASP A 43 20.82 8.50 -9.86
CA ASP A 43 21.78 7.40 -9.89
C ASP A 43 21.10 6.07 -10.28
N TYR A 44 21.94 5.07 -10.50
CA TYR A 44 21.51 3.72 -10.89
C TYR A 44 20.50 3.11 -9.92
N HIS A 45 20.70 3.27 -8.62
CA HIS A 45 19.85 2.67 -7.60
C HIS A 45 18.46 3.35 -7.57
N ALA A 46 18.41 4.69 -7.72
CA ALA A 46 17.14 5.40 -7.90
C ALA A 46 16.37 4.95 -9.14
N HIS A 47 17.07 4.73 -10.26
CA HIS A 47 16.42 4.22 -11.48
C HIS A 47 15.87 2.81 -11.26
N LEU A 48 16.69 1.90 -10.74
CA LEU A 48 16.29 0.52 -10.50
C LEU A 48 15.13 0.41 -9.51
N ALA A 49 15.14 1.21 -8.45
CA ALA A 49 14.05 1.24 -7.47
C ALA A 49 12.71 1.63 -8.11
N ARG A 50 12.69 2.63 -9.01
CA ARG A 50 11.45 3.01 -9.72
C ARG A 50 10.93 1.92 -10.64
N GLU A 51 11.82 1.24 -11.35
CA GLU A 51 11.45 0.12 -12.23
C GLU A 51 10.85 -1.03 -11.42
N LEU A 52 11.50 -1.40 -10.31
CA LEU A 52 11.01 -2.46 -9.41
C LEU A 52 9.65 -2.11 -8.79
N ALA A 53 9.45 -0.86 -8.36
CA ALA A 53 8.15 -0.40 -7.85
C ALA A 53 7.06 -0.43 -8.94
N THR A 54 7.41 -0.07 -10.18
CA THR A 54 6.48 -0.16 -11.33
C THR A 54 6.09 -1.61 -11.61
N ILE A 55 7.04 -2.54 -11.54
CA ILE A 55 6.75 -3.98 -11.67
C ILE A 55 5.86 -4.45 -10.52
N ALA A 56 6.14 -4.03 -9.29
CA ALA A 56 5.33 -4.40 -8.13
C ALA A 56 3.85 -3.95 -8.28
N GLU A 57 3.61 -2.74 -8.76
CA GLU A 57 2.26 -2.25 -9.07
C GLU A 57 1.58 -3.11 -10.15
N ALA A 58 2.29 -3.45 -11.22
CA ALA A 58 1.76 -4.28 -12.30
C ALA A 58 1.42 -5.70 -11.82
N GLU A 59 2.31 -6.33 -11.05
CA GLU A 59 2.11 -7.68 -10.49
C GLU A 59 0.96 -7.72 -9.50
N LYS A 60 0.79 -6.67 -8.68
CA LYS A 60 -0.37 -6.57 -7.77
C LYS A 60 -1.67 -6.47 -8.58
N ALA A 61 -1.67 -5.67 -9.64
CA ALA A 61 -2.87 -5.42 -10.44
C ALA A 61 -3.30 -6.65 -11.26
N GLN A 62 -2.36 -7.49 -11.70
CA GLN A 62 -2.62 -8.51 -12.72
C GLN A 62 -2.47 -9.94 -12.22
N HIS A 63 -1.60 -10.22 -11.23
CA HIS A 63 -1.13 -11.60 -10.97
C HIS A 63 -1.17 -12.02 -9.48
N ASP A 64 -0.06 -11.84 -8.74
CA ASP A 64 0.14 -12.36 -7.39
C ASP A 64 0.68 -11.28 -6.45
N ILE A 65 -0.11 -10.96 -5.41
CA ILE A 65 0.25 -9.96 -4.40
C ILE A 65 1.54 -10.30 -3.63
N ARG A 66 1.95 -11.56 -3.54
CA ARG A 66 3.23 -11.96 -2.92
C ARG A 66 4.41 -11.56 -3.80
N VAL A 67 4.30 -11.75 -5.11
CA VAL A 67 5.33 -11.35 -6.06
C VAL A 67 5.46 -9.83 -6.07
N ALA A 68 4.33 -9.11 -6.06
CA ALA A 68 4.32 -7.65 -5.90
C ALA A 68 5.05 -7.19 -4.64
N LYS A 69 4.83 -7.85 -3.49
CA LYS A 69 5.54 -7.53 -2.25
C LYS A 69 7.04 -7.73 -2.35
N ILE A 70 7.50 -8.80 -3.00
CA ILE A 70 8.93 -9.07 -3.20
C ILE A 70 9.56 -7.97 -4.07
N PHE A 71 8.94 -7.61 -5.19
CA PHE A 71 9.47 -6.53 -6.03
C PHE A 71 9.47 -5.18 -5.31
N MET A 72 8.47 -4.91 -4.47
CA MET A 72 8.44 -3.70 -3.65
C MET A 72 9.56 -3.69 -2.59
N GLU A 73 9.82 -4.81 -1.91
CA GLU A 73 10.93 -4.92 -0.96
C GLU A 73 12.29 -4.72 -1.65
N MET A 74 12.45 -5.23 -2.88
CA MET A 74 13.65 -4.97 -3.68
C MET A 74 13.74 -3.48 -4.07
N ALA A 75 12.64 -2.85 -4.43
CA ALA A 75 12.60 -1.42 -4.76
C ALA A 75 13.06 -0.56 -3.57
N GLU A 76 12.53 -0.82 -2.38
CA GLU A 76 12.89 -0.10 -1.15
C GLU A 76 14.36 -0.31 -0.77
N HIS A 77 14.88 -1.52 -0.97
CA HIS A 77 16.29 -1.81 -0.75
C HIS A 77 17.20 -0.98 -1.66
N GLU A 78 16.86 -0.86 -2.94
CA GLU A 78 17.61 -0.03 -3.89
C GLU A 78 17.42 1.47 -3.59
N ALA A 79 16.24 1.90 -3.16
CA ALA A 79 16.02 3.29 -2.74
C ALA A 79 16.91 3.68 -1.55
N THR A 80 17.09 2.77 -0.58
CA THR A 80 18.02 2.98 0.54
C THR A 80 19.46 3.18 0.06
N LYS A 81 19.91 2.44 -0.98
CA LYS A 81 21.26 2.59 -1.56
C LYS A 81 21.47 3.91 -2.29
N SER A 82 20.41 4.49 -2.84
CA SER A 82 20.42 5.80 -3.49
C SER A 82 20.42 6.96 -2.48
N GLY A 83 20.29 6.65 -1.18
CA GLY A 83 20.21 7.65 -0.11
C GLY A 83 18.78 8.10 0.18
N GLY A 84 17.76 7.32 -0.20
CA GLY A 84 16.41 7.47 0.32
C GLY A 84 16.40 7.24 1.84
N GLU A 85 15.86 8.19 2.59
CA GLU A 85 15.68 8.05 4.04
C GLU A 85 14.59 7.01 4.32
N GLN A 86 14.84 6.12 5.29
CA GLN A 86 13.88 5.09 5.73
C GLN A 86 12.65 5.69 6.42
#